data_AF-A0A7V9KNA3-F1
#
_entry.id   AF-A0A7V9KNA3-F1
#
_cell.length_a   1.000
_cell.length_b   1.000
_cell.length_c   1.000
_cell.angle_alpha   90.00
_cell.angle_beta   90.00
_cell.angle_gamma   90.00
#
_symmetry.space_group_name_H-M   'P 1'
#
loop_
_entity.id
_entity.type
_entity.pdbx_description
1 polymer ?
#
loop_
_entity_poly.entity_id
_entity_poly.type
_entity_poly.pdbx_seq_one_letter_code
_entity_poly.pdbx_strand_id
1 'polypeptide(L)'
;MSKPVMAILRWEAAPDTALERYERAVAAWRETFGDLSSGPLHAIAGRSERSGLVVVNVFPTNGDHLAFGRNMGDPLTAVGLPTPDVEHVSVRRLGWPESVVARREPSPLLAPSKPGDLVDDARRDLMVANGARQLGASSS
;
A
#
# COMPACT_ATOMS: atom_id res chain seq x y z
N MET A 1 15.13 -13.65 -23.05
CA MET A 1 15.14 -12.42 -22.23
C MET A 1 15.34 -12.80 -20.78
N SER A 2 16.24 -12.11 -20.07
CA SER A 2 16.40 -12.26 -18.62
C SER A 2 15.13 -11.76 -17.92
N LYS A 3 14.70 -12.47 -16.87
CA LYS A 3 13.49 -12.12 -16.11
C LYS A 3 13.82 -11.05 -15.06
N PRO A 4 12.89 -10.12 -14.79
CA PRO A 4 13.06 -9.17 -13.71
C PRO A 4 13.16 -9.89 -12.37
N VAL A 5 13.83 -9.22 -11.43
CA VAL A 5 14.07 -9.73 -10.08
C VAL A 5 13.60 -8.70 -9.07
N MET A 6 13.03 -9.16 -7.97
CA MET A 6 12.64 -8.33 -6.86
C MET A 6 13.53 -8.63 -5.65
N ALA A 7 14.04 -7.58 -5.02
CA ALA A 7 14.77 -7.65 -3.77
C ALA A 7 13.99 -6.87 -2.70
N ILE A 8 13.66 -7.55 -1.61
CA ILE A 8 13.02 -6.95 -0.45
C ILE A 8 14.09 -6.70 0.59
N LEU A 9 14.32 -5.44 0.92
CA LEU A 9 15.29 -4.96 1.89
C LEU A 9 14.55 -4.60 3.17
N ARG A 10 15.07 -5.04 4.32
CA ARG A 10 14.46 -4.77 5.63
C ARG A 10 15.47 -4.18 6.60
N TRP A 11 15.05 -3.14 7.31
CA TRP A 11 15.78 -2.54 8.41
C TRP A 11 14.90 -2.39 9.64
N GLU A 12 15.43 -2.79 10.80
CA GLU A 12 14.82 -2.49 12.11
C GLU A 12 15.25 -1.08 12.55
N ALA A 13 14.81 -0.07 11.80
CA ALA A 13 15.13 1.34 12.02
C ALA A 13 13.90 2.23 11.75
N ALA A 14 13.88 3.43 12.35
CA ALA A 14 12.81 4.40 12.14
C ALA A 14 12.58 4.65 10.64
N PRO A 15 11.37 4.39 10.08
CA PRO A 15 11.20 4.25 8.64
C PRO A 15 11.56 5.50 7.84
N ASP A 16 11.12 6.67 8.30
CA ASP A 16 11.31 7.92 7.56
C ASP A 16 12.79 8.30 7.48
N THR A 17 13.51 8.27 8.62
CA THR A 17 14.95 8.53 8.66
C THR A 17 15.76 7.45 7.92
N ALA A 18 15.34 6.19 7.99
CA ALA A 18 15.99 5.11 7.26
C ALA A 18 15.79 5.26 5.74
N LEU A 19 14.62 5.71 5.29
CA LEU A 19 14.32 5.95 3.89
C LEU A 19 15.17 7.08 3.32
N GLU A 20 15.25 8.22 4.02
CA GLU A 20 16.13 9.34 3.62
C GLU A 20 17.61 8.92 3.52
N ARG A 21 18.07 8.05 4.41
CA ARG A 21 19.44 7.50 4.33
C ARG A 21 19.59 6.58 3.12
N TYR A 22 18.64 5.67 2.92
CA TYR A 22 18.64 4.76 1.78
C TYR A 22 18.67 5.51 0.44
N GLU A 23 17.83 6.54 0.27
CA GLU A 23 17.78 7.34 -0.95
C GLU A 23 19.11 8.06 -1.22
N ARG A 24 19.75 8.60 -0.19
CA ARG A 24 21.10 9.18 -0.31
C ARG A 24 22.16 8.15 -0.68
N ALA A 25 22.10 6.95 -0.12
CA ALA A 25 23.00 5.87 -0.50
C ALA A 25 22.78 5.46 -1.96
N VAL A 26 21.53 5.43 -2.45
CA VAL A 26 21.22 5.15 -3.86
C VAL A 26 21.76 6.25 -4.76
N ALA A 27 21.68 7.51 -4.36
CA ALA A 27 22.27 8.63 -5.11
C ALA A 27 23.79 8.48 -5.23
N ALA A 28 24.49 8.24 -4.12
CA ALA A 28 25.94 8.04 -4.12
C ALA A 28 26.37 6.80 -4.94
N TRP A 29 25.58 5.72 -4.87
CA TRP A 29 25.79 4.54 -5.71
C TRP A 29 25.68 4.89 -7.19
N ARG A 30 24.64 5.66 -7.58
CA ARG A 30 24.42 6.04 -8.98
C ARG A 30 25.55 6.92 -9.52
N GLU A 31 26.05 7.85 -8.72
CA GLU A 31 27.19 8.70 -9.09
C GLU A 31 28.46 7.90 -9.40
N THR A 32 28.66 6.78 -8.70
CA THR A 32 29.88 5.96 -8.83
C THR A 32 29.74 4.84 -9.84
N PHE A 33 28.57 4.21 -9.92
CA PHE A 33 28.36 2.94 -10.62
C PHE A 33 27.25 2.98 -11.67
N GLY A 34 26.52 4.10 -11.81
CA GLY A 34 25.35 4.22 -12.69
C GLY A 34 25.65 3.94 -14.17
N ASP A 35 26.89 4.19 -14.61
CA ASP A 35 27.34 3.90 -15.97
C ASP A 35 27.76 2.43 -16.17
N LEU A 36 28.02 1.70 -15.09
CA LEU A 36 28.51 0.31 -15.11
C LEU A 36 27.39 -0.72 -14.93
N SER A 37 26.30 -0.35 -14.27
CA SER A 37 25.16 -1.23 -14.02
C SER A 37 23.87 -0.43 -13.89
N SER A 38 22.77 -1.02 -14.34
CA SER A 38 21.45 -0.45 -14.10
C SER A 38 21.05 -0.64 -12.65
N GLY A 39 20.74 0.45 -11.96
CA GLY A 39 20.11 0.39 -10.64
C GLY A 39 18.67 -0.17 -10.70
N PRO A 40 17.93 -0.14 -9.58
CA PRO A 40 16.53 -0.56 -9.56
C PRO A 40 15.69 0.32 -10.48
N LEU A 41 14.80 -0.31 -11.28
CA LEU A 41 13.80 0.34 -12.12
C LEU A 41 12.73 1.05 -11.29
N HIS A 42 12.31 0.37 -10.22
CA HIS A 42 11.32 0.86 -9.26
C HIS A 42 11.79 0.53 -7.86
N ALA A 43 11.54 1.46 -6.94
CA ALA A 43 11.68 1.27 -5.51
C ALA A 43 10.37 1.69 -4.84
N ILE A 44 9.84 0.82 -3.99
CA ILE A 44 8.66 1.11 -3.16
C ILE A 44 9.09 0.95 -1.72
N ALA A 45 8.90 2.00 -0.92
CA ALA A 45 9.19 1.99 0.51
C ALA A 45 7.92 1.92 1.33
N GLY A 46 7.99 1.24 2.48
CA GLY A 46 6.88 1.13 3.41
C GLY A 46 7.35 0.82 4.82
N ARG A 47 6.41 0.89 5.77
CA ARG A 47 6.62 0.51 7.16
C ARG A 47 6.37 -1.00 7.34
N SER A 48 7.25 -1.69 8.04
CA SER A 48 7.04 -3.07 8.47
C SER A 48 6.08 -3.13 9.67
N GLU A 49 5.48 -4.29 9.92
CA GLU A 49 4.66 -4.51 11.13
C GLU A 49 5.45 -4.29 12.44
N ARG A 50 6.78 -4.42 12.40
CA ARG A 50 7.69 -4.16 13.53
C ARG A 50 8.15 -2.71 13.63
N SER A 51 7.50 -1.79 12.92
CA SER A 51 7.88 -0.37 12.84
C SER A 51 9.24 -0.10 12.16
N GLY A 52 9.77 -1.06 11.39
CA GLY A 52 10.98 -0.91 10.59
C GLY A 52 10.72 -0.42 9.16
N LEU A 53 11.78 -0.15 8.40
CA LEU A 53 11.68 0.16 6.97
C LEU A 53 11.69 -1.13 6.14
N VAL A 54 10.80 -1.20 5.16
CA VAL A 54 10.87 -2.18 4.06
C VAL A 54 11.01 -1.41 2.75
N VAL A 55 11.99 -1.80 1.94
CA VAL A 55 12.13 -1.30 0.56
C VAL A 55 12.07 -2.47 -0.41
N VAL A 56 11.21 -2.37 -1.41
CA VAL A 56 11.09 -3.33 -2.50
C VAL A 56 11.71 -2.72 -3.75
N ASN A 57 12.82 -3.29 -4.19
CA ASN A 57 13.51 -2.93 -5.42
C ASN A 57 13.17 -3.92 -6.54
N VAL A 58 12.89 -3.41 -7.74
CA VAL A 58 12.70 -4.21 -8.95
C VAL A 58 13.84 -3.95 -9.92
N PHE A 59 14.51 -5.01 -10.35
CA PHE A 59 15.64 -4.95 -11.28
C PHE A 59 15.27 -5.56 -12.64
N PRO A 60 15.86 -5.06 -13.74
CA PRO A 60 15.64 -5.63 -15.07
C PRO A 60 16.13 -7.09 -15.16
N THR A 61 17.26 -7.39 -14.50
CA THR A 61 17.88 -8.71 -14.49
C THR A 61 18.43 -9.06 -13.11
N ASN A 62 18.71 -10.35 -12.89
CA ASN A 62 19.46 -10.79 -11.70
C ASN A 62 20.90 -10.24 -11.67
N GLY A 63 21.52 -9.99 -12.83
CA GLY A 63 22.86 -9.43 -12.91
C GLY A 63 22.91 -8.01 -12.34
N ASP A 64 21.94 -7.19 -12.69
CA ASP A 64 21.78 -5.82 -12.17
C ASP A 64 21.55 -5.81 -10.66
N HIS A 65 20.69 -6.70 -10.15
CA HIS A 65 20.48 -6.86 -8.72
C HIS A 65 21.78 -7.20 -7.97
N LEU A 66 22.56 -8.17 -8.48
CA LEU A 66 23.82 -8.57 -7.86
C LEU A 66 24.88 -7.47 -7.93
N ALA A 67 24.99 -6.76 -9.04
CA ALA A 67 25.92 -5.64 -9.21
C ALA A 67 25.56 -4.48 -8.27
N PHE A 68 24.26 -4.13 -8.17
CA PHE A 68 23.76 -3.17 -7.20
C PHE A 68 24.13 -3.58 -5.78
N GLY A 69 23.75 -4.79 -5.35
CA GLY A 69 24.00 -5.28 -3.99
C GLY A 69 25.49 -5.33 -3.61
N ARG A 70 26.37 -5.77 -4.52
CA ARG A 70 27.82 -5.83 -4.29
C ARG A 70 28.45 -4.45 -4.03
N ASN A 71 27.91 -3.41 -4.67
CA ASN A 71 28.47 -2.07 -4.63
C ASN A 71 27.74 -1.13 -3.66
N MET A 72 26.70 -1.61 -2.96
CA MET A 72 25.84 -0.78 -2.09
C MET A 72 26.37 -0.67 -0.65
N GLY A 73 27.33 -1.51 -0.24
CA GLY A 73 27.83 -1.56 1.14
C GLY A 73 28.48 -0.25 1.62
N ASP A 74 29.39 0.31 0.84
CA ASP A 74 30.07 1.56 1.18
C ASP A 74 29.10 2.76 1.19
N PRO A 75 28.23 2.95 0.17
CA PRO A 75 27.18 3.97 0.22
C PRO A 75 26.28 3.89 1.46
N LEU A 76 25.86 2.68 1.87
CA LEU A 76 25.05 2.48 3.08
C LEU A 76 25.79 2.86 4.36
N THR A 77 27.06 2.44 4.45
CA THR A 77 27.93 2.75 5.59
C THR A 77 28.14 4.26 5.74
N ALA A 78 28.38 4.96 4.62
CA ALA A 78 28.60 6.41 4.60
C ALA A 78 27.40 7.21 5.14
N VAL A 79 26.17 6.72 4.96
CA VAL A 79 24.94 7.35 5.47
C VAL A 79 24.51 6.80 6.85
N GLY A 80 25.31 5.92 7.46
CA GLY A 80 25.03 5.30 8.75
C GLY A 80 23.81 4.38 8.74
N LEU A 81 23.50 3.76 7.60
CA LEU A 81 22.46 2.76 7.48
C LEU A 81 23.11 1.36 7.46
N PRO A 82 22.75 0.46 8.39
CA PRO A 82 23.37 -0.87 8.41
C PRO A 82 22.99 -1.67 7.17
N THR A 83 23.72 -2.74 6.90
CA THR A 83 23.35 -3.70 5.85
C THR A 83 21.94 -4.25 6.13
N PRO A 84 21.01 -4.18 5.16
CA PRO A 84 19.67 -4.74 5.33
C PRO A 84 19.70 -6.26 5.41
N ASP A 85 18.65 -6.83 5.98
CA ASP A 85 18.25 -8.19 5.62
C ASP A 85 17.67 -8.17 4.20
N VAL A 86 18.06 -9.14 3.37
CA VAL A 86 17.76 -9.17 1.94
C VAL A 86 17.06 -10.47 1.59
N GLU A 87 15.81 -10.35 1.15
CA GLU A 87 15.04 -11.45 0.59
C GLU A 87 14.99 -11.31 -0.94
N HIS A 88 15.46 -12.34 -1.64
CA HIS A 88 15.46 -12.39 -3.09
C HIS A 88 14.25 -13.18 -3.60
N VAL A 89 13.39 -12.51 -4.37
CA VAL A 89 12.20 -13.11 -4.97
C VAL A 89 12.28 -13.06 -6.50
N SER A 90 12.23 -14.23 -7.14
CA SER A 90 12.13 -14.33 -8.60
C SER A 90 10.75 -13.85 -9.08
N VAL A 91 10.71 -12.86 -9.98
CA VAL A 91 9.44 -12.34 -10.50
C VAL A 91 8.97 -13.19 -11.68
N ARG A 92 7.82 -13.84 -11.53
CA ARG A 92 7.17 -14.59 -12.62
C ARG A 92 6.38 -13.69 -13.57
N ARG A 93 5.79 -12.61 -13.05
CA ARG A 93 4.98 -11.61 -13.79
C ARG A 93 4.98 -10.28 -13.00
N LEU A 94 5.07 -9.15 -13.71
CA LEU A 94 4.79 -7.81 -13.18
C LEU A 94 3.39 -7.36 -13.65
N GLY A 95 2.64 -6.69 -12.78
CA GLY A 95 1.29 -6.18 -13.07
C GLY A 95 0.13 -7.10 -12.64
N TRP A 96 -1.07 -6.53 -12.56
CA TRP A 96 -2.30 -7.28 -12.30
C TRP A 96 -2.66 -8.14 -13.51
N PRO A 97 -3.25 -9.34 -13.34
CA PRO A 97 -3.94 -9.99 -14.45
C PRO A 97 -5.06 -9.07 -14.94
N GLU A 98 -5.32 -9.04 -16.25
CA GLU A 98 -6.35 -8.18 -16.87
C GLU A 98 -7.77 -8.38 -16.30
N SER A 99 -7.99 -9.43 -15.49
CA SER A 99 -9.23 -9.66 -14.76
C SER A 99 -8.97 -9.89 -13.27
N VAL A 100 -8.85 -8.82 -12.50
CA VAL A 100 -9.33 -8.83 -11.12
C VAL A 100 -10.82 -8.49 -11.20
N VAL A 101 -11.65 -9.47 -11.56
CA VAL A 101 -13.09 -9.35 -11.25
C VAL A 101 -13.14 -9.40 -9.73
N ALA A 102 -13.33 -8.23 -9.11
CA ALA A 102 -13.69 -8.18 -7.71
C ALA A 102 -14.91 -9.09 -7.56
N ARG A 103 -14.73 -10.26 -6.93
CA ARG A 103 -15.87 -11.01 -6.44
C ARG A 103 -16.47 -10.12 -5.37
N ARG A 104 -17.50 -9.38 -5.75
CA ARG A 104 -18.44 -8.81 -4.81
C ARG A 104 -19.12 -10.02 -4.20
N GLU A 105 -18.60 -10.51 -3.07
CA GLU A 105 -19.34 -11.46 -2.27
C GLU A 105 -20.69 -10.80 -1.98
N PRO A 106 -21.82 -11.42 -2.34
CA PRO A 106 -23.11 -10.87 -1.98
C PRO A 106 -23.17 -10.86 -0.45
N SER A 107 -23.20 -9.67 0.15
CA SER A 107 -23.52 -9.51 1.57
C SER A 107 -24.82 -10.29 1.84
N PRO A 108 -24.89 -11.15 2.87
CA PRO A 108 -26.13 -11.81 3.22
C PRO A 108 -26.98 -10.80 3.97
N LEU A 109 -27.68 -9.93 3.24
CA LEU A 109 -28.69 -9.05 3.82
C LEU A 109 -29.97 -9.09 3.00
N LEU A 110 -30.99 -9.59 3.70
CA LEU A 110 -32.42 -9.55 3.46
C LEU A 110 -32.94 -10.31 2.22
N ALA A 111 -33.65 -11.41 2.51
CA ALA A 111 -34.64 -11.96 1.60
C ALA A 111 -35.64 -10.86 1.18
N PRO A 112 -36.07 -10.83 -0.09
CA PRO A 112 -37.06 -9.86 -0.52
C PRO A 112 -38.40 -10.15 0.19
N SER A 113 -38.85 -9.20 1.00
CA SER A 113 -40.22 -9.18 1.52
C SER A 113 -41.21 -9.17 0.34
N LYS A 114 -42.24 -10.00 0.42
CA LYS A 114 -43.29 -10.10 -0.60
C LYS A 114 -43.93 -8.71 -0.83
N PRO A 115 -44.27 -8.36 -2.08
CA PRO A 115 -44.98 -7.12 -2.38
C PRO A 115 -46.45 -7.30 -1.94
N GLY A 116 -46.75 -6.91 -0.71
CA GLY A 116 -48.12 -7.00 -0.16
C GLY A 116 -48.29 -6.36 1.22
N ASP A 117 -47.26 -6.38 2.06
CA ASP A 117 -47.41 -5.98 3.48
C ASP A 117 -47.05 -4.51 3.78
N LEU A 118 -46.70 -3.70 2.79
CA LEU A 118 -46.26 -2.30 2.99
C LEU A 118 -47.38 -1.25 2.99
N VAL A 119 -48.65 -1.65 2.84
CA VAL A 119 -49.75 -0.68 2.64
C VAL A 119 -50.53 -0.35 3.92
N ASP A 120 -50.36 -1.09 5.02
CA ASP A 120 -51.10 -0.85 6.27
C ASP A 120 -50.29 -0.16 7.38
N ASP A 121 -48.97 -0.35 7.44
CA ASP A 121 -48.16 0.25 8.52
C ASP A 121 -47.90 1.75 8.33
N ALA A 122 -47.88 2.25 7.09
CA ALA A 122 -47.63 3.67 6.82
C ALA A 122 -48.80 4.60 7.19
N ARG A 123 -49.99 4.08 7.49
CA ARG A 123 -51.18 4.88 7.86
C ARG A 123 -51.40 5.04 9.36
N ARG A 124 -50.80 4.20 10.21
CA ARG A 124 -50.94 4.33 11.67
C ARG A 124 -49.99 5.36 12.28
N ASP A 125 -48.77 5.50 11.73
CA ASP A 125 -47.76 6.39 12.31
C ASP A 125 -47.94 7.87 11.94
N LEU A 126 -48.75 8.20 10.93
CA LEU A 126 -48.98 9.58 10.49
C LEU A 126 -50.08 10.33 11.27
N MET A 127 -50.89 9.65 12.09
CA MET A 127 -51.94 10.30 12.90
C MET A 127 -51.56 10.58 14.36
N VAL A 128 -50.47 10.02 14.88
CA VAL A 128 -50.04 10.27 16.27
C VAL A 128 -49.06 11.45 16.39
N ALA A 129 -48.35 11.81 15.32
CA ALA A 129 -47.28 12.81 15.38
C ALA A 129 -47.71 14.27 15.15
N ASN A 130 -48.95 14.54 14.71
CA ASN A 130 -49.39 15.90 14.33
C ASN A 130 -50.38 16.57 15.31
N GLY A 131 -50.55 16.03 16.53
CA GLY A 131 -51.50 16.57 17.53
C GLY A 131 -50.91 17.44 18.63
N ALA A 132 -49.59 17.62 18.73
CA ALA A 132 -48.99 18.24 19.92
C ALA A 132 -47.86 19.24 19.61
N ARG A 133 -48.14 20.30 18.84
CA ARG A 133 -47.33 21.53 18.88
C ARG A 133 -48.01 22.70 18.16
N GLN A 134 -48.98 23.32 18.82
CA GLN A 134 -49.31 24.75 18.64
C GLN A 134 -50.39 25.15 19.64
N LEU A 135 -50.01 25.74 20.77
CA LEU A 135 -50.71 26.87 21.40
C LEU A 135 -49.71 27.56 22.33
N GLY A 136 -49.36 28.80 21.98
CA GLY A 136 -48.42 29.64 22.73
C GLY A 136 -48.04 30.87 21.91
N ALA A 137 -49.06 31.59 21.43
CA ALA A 137 -48.90 32.91 20.84
C ALA A 137 -48.89 33.97 21.95
N SER A 138 -47.96 34.93 21.80
CA SER A 138 -47.94 36.34 22.20
C SER A 138 -48.90 36.87 23.27
N SER A 139 -48.37 37.65 24.22
CA SER A 139 -48.48 39.13 24.23
C SER A 139 -47.82 39.76 25.47
N SER A 140 -47.18 40.91 25.22
CA SER A 140 -46.88 42.09 26.07
C SER A 140 -46.72 41.97 27.59
#